data_AF-A0A7C0UJF8-F1
#
_entry.id   AF-A0A7C0UJF8-F1
#
_cell.length_a   1.000
_cell.length_b   1.000
_cell.length_c   1.000
_cell.angle_alpha   90.00
_cell.angle_beta   90.00
_cell.angle_gamma   90.00
#
_symmetry.space_group_name_H-M   'P 1'
#
loop_
_entity.id
_entity.type
_entity.pdbx_description
1 polymer ?
#
loop_
_entity_poly.entity_id
_entity_poly.type
_entity_poly.pdbx_seq_one_letter_code
_entity_poly.pdbx_strand_id
1 'polypeptide(L)'
;LYGDPRFVPSYVVAGNFPLVVRESLLDKIFKMGDSVVKVSKDICPPGMIGAFCLEAMVNDKLDLIVFEISARIVAGTNPYIQGSPYSYIMYGDNMSMGKRIALEIKNAVESGQLDKLVT
;
A
#
# COMPACT_ATOMS: atom_id res chain seq x y z
N LEU A 1 -8.44 0.55 35.16
CA LEU A 1 -8.74 1.01 33.78
C LEU A 1 -8.69 -0.13 32.77
N TYR A 2 -7.77 -1.10 32.89
CA TYR A 2 -7.94 -2.42 32.26
C TYR A 2 -8.78 -3.31 33.20
N GLY A 3 -9.96 -3.76 32.75
CA GLY A 3 -10.83 -4.68 33.50
C GLY A 3 -12.27 -4.22 33.77
N ASP A 4 -12.68 -3.03 33.33
CA ASP A 4 -14.09 -2.62 33.37
C ASP A 4 -14.80 -3.16 32.12
N PRO A 5 -15.81 -4.06 32.25
CA PRO A 5 -16.52 -4.67 31.11
C PRO A 5 -17.26 -3.66 30.22
N ARG A 6 -17.36 -2.38 30.63
CA ARG A 6 -17.90 -1.28 29.81
C ARG A 6 -16.92 -0.72 28.77
N PHE A 7 -15.64 -1.08 28.85
CA PHE A 7 -14.60 -0.63 27.92
C PHE A 7 -13.93 -1.83 27.23
N VAL A 8 -14.68 -2.47 26.32
CA VAL A 8 -14.09 -3.41 25.37
C VAL A 8 -13.41 -2.60 24.27
N PRO A 9 -12.09 -2.75 24.04
CA PRO A 9 -11.40 -2.02 22.99
C PRO A 9 -12.00 -2.35 21.63
N SER A 10 -12.32 -1.32 20.86
CA SER A 10 -12.79 -1.42 19.48
C SER A 10 -11.74 -0.83 18.56
N TYR A 11 -11.54 -1.49 17.42
CA TYR A 11 -10.54 -1.12 16.41
C TYR A 11 -11.21 -0.60 15.14
N VAL A 12 -12.38 0.05 15.28
CA VAL A 12 -13.08 0.69 14.16
C VAL A 12 -12.18 1.76 13.57
N VAL A 13 -11.87 1.62 12.28
CA VAL A 13 -11.06 2.58 11.54
C VAL A 13 -11.84 3.89 11.40
N ALA A 14 -11.37 4.95 12.07
CA ALA A 14 -11.98 6.28 12.04
C ALA A 14 -11.29 7.24 11.06
N GLY A 15 -10.05 6.94 10.66
CA GLY A 15 -9.26 7.82 9.81
C GLY A 15 -7.84 7.30 9.60
N ASN A 16 -7.03 8.11 8.93
CA ASN A 16 -5.63 7.79 8.61
C ASN A 16 -4.78 9.03 8.90
N PHE A 17 -3.57 8.82 9.42
CA PHE A 17 -2.59 9.89 9.62
C PHE A 17 -1.39 9.65 8.72
N PRO A 18 -0.83 10.70 8.10
CA PRO A 18 0.36 10.55 7.28
C PRO A 18 1.59 10.28 8.16
N LEU A 19 2.46 9.38 7.71
CA LEU A 19 3.76 9.13 8.32
C LEU A 19 4.82 8.84 7.26
N VAL A 20 6.07 8.88 7.68
CA VAL A 20 7.22 8.34 6.94
C VAL A 20 7.93 7.32 7.83
N VAL A 21 8.44 6.27 7.22
CA VAL A 21 9.24 5.28 7.94
C VAL A 21 10.68 5.78 8.06
N ARG A 22 11.42 5.24 9.05
CA ARG A 22 12.87 5.37 9.09
C ARG A 22 13.47 4.81 7.80
N GLU A 23 14.32 5.58 7.13
CA GLU A 23 14.87 5.24 5.80
C GLU A 23 15.53 3.85 5.75
N SER A 24 16.21 3.44 6.81
CA SER A 24 16.85 2.11 6.91
C SER A 24 15.87 0.93 6.83
N LEU A 25 14.56 1.17 6.90
CA LEU A 25 13.51 0.14 6.75
C LEU A 25 13.04 -0.01 5.30
N LEU A 26 13.35 0.94 4.42
CA LEU A 26 12.81 0.94 3.06
C LEU A 26 13.25 -0.29 2.26
N ASP A 27 14.52 -0.70 2.35
CA ASP A 27 15.02 -1.92 1.68
C ASP A 27 14.22 -3.17 2.10
N LYS A 28 13.91 -3.31 3.39
CA LYS A 28 13.08 -4.41 3.92
C LYS A 28 11.65 -4.33 3.38
N ILE A 29 11.05 -3.15 3.35
CA ILE A 29 9.69 -2.93 2.84
C ILE A 29 9.59 -3.26 1.34
N PHE A 30 10.56 -2.82 0.53
CA PHE A 30 10.59 -3.16 -0.90
C PHE A 30 10.70 -4.66 -1.13
N LYS A 31 11.60 -5.35 -0.42
CA LYS A 31 11.73 -6.82 -0.49
C LYS A 31 10.45 -7.56 -0.09
N MET A 32 9.73 -7.05 0.91
CA MET A 32 8.43 -7.60 1.30
C MET A 32 7.40 -7.45 0.18
N GLY A 33 7.32 -6.26 -0.44
CA GLY A 33 6.45 -6.02 -1.59
C GLY A 33 6.77 -6.92 -2.78
N ASP A 34 8.05 -7.02 -3.15
CA ASP A 34 8.52 -7.88 -4.26
C ASP A 34 8.17 -9.35 -4.03
N SER A 35 8.34 -9.83 -2.79
CA SER A 35 7.99 -11.20 -2.42
C SER A 35 6.49 -11.48 -2.58
N VAL A 36 5.64 -10.54 -2.14
CA VAL A 36 4.18 -10.66 -2.28
C VAL A 36 3.78 -10.66 -3.75
N VAL A 37 4.30 -9.74 -4.56
CA VAL A 37 4.03 -9.70 -6.01
C VAL A 37 4.50 -10.98 -6.68
N LYS A 38 5.69 -11.48 -6.33
CA LYS A 38 6.21 -12.73 -6.89
C LYS A 38 5.28 -13.92 -6.58
N VAL A 39 4.98 -14.16 -5.31
CA VAL A 39 4.15 -15.31 -4.90
C VAL A 39 2.72 -15.17 -5.43
N SER A 40 2.18 -13.95 -5.51
CA SER A 40 0.83 -13.73 -6.05
C SER A 40 0.62 -14.29 -7.45
N LYS A 41 1.66 -14.28 -8.30
CA LYS A 41 1.62 -14.82 -9.67
C LYS A 41 1.45 -16.32 -9.69
N ASP A 42 2.02 -17.01 -8.70
CA ASP A 42 1.97 -18.47 -8.60
C ASP A 42 0.63 -18.95 -8.04
N ILE A 43 0.06 -18.20 -7.07
CA ILE A 43 -1.18 -18.60 -6.38
C ILE A 43 -2.45 -18.13 -7.08
N CYS A 44 -2.40 -16.99 -7.79
CA CYS A 44 -3.56 -16.38 -8.45
C CYS A 44 -3.10 -15.60 -9.69
N PRO A 45 -2.85 -16.27 -10.83
CA PRO A 45 -2.49 -15.61 -12.08
C PRO A 45 -3.54 -14.55 -12.49
N PRO A 46 -3.14 -13.38 -13.03
CA PRO A 46 -1.77 -12.96 -13.38
C PRO A 46 -0.93 -12.42 -12.21
N GLY A 47 -1.44 -12.49 -10.99
CA GLY A 47 -0.85 -11.96 -9.77
C GLY A 47 -1.39 -10.58 -9.40
N MET A 48 -0.70 -9.93 -8.48
CA MET A 48 -1.04 -8.59 -8.00
C MET A 48 -0.88 -7.56 -9.13
N ILE A 49 -1.98 -6.88 -9.49
CA ILE A 49 -1.99 -5.78 -10.46
C ILE A 49 -2.40 -4.50 -9.74
N GLY A 50 -1.63 -3.43 -9.96
CA GLY A 50 -1.94 -2.12 -9.41
C GLY A 50 -1.60 -1.99 -7.92
N ALA A 51 -2.46 -1.28 -7.17
CA ALA A 51 -2.20 -0.92 -5.79
C ALA A 51 -2.50 -2.06 -4.82
N PHE A 52 -1.63 -2.26 -3.84
CA PHE A 52 -1.85 -3.14 -2.69
C PHE A 52 -1.21 -2.54 -1.43
N CYS A 53 -1.57 -3.07 -0.26
CA CYS A 53 -1.01 -2.64 1.01
C CYS A 53 -0.63 -3.84 1.89
N LEU A 54 0.54 -3.76 2.53
CA LEU A 54 0.94 -4.64 3.62
C LEU A 54 0.70 -3.89 4.93
N GLU A 55 -0.27 -4.33 5.70
CA GLU A 55 -0.60 -3.73 6.98
C GLU A 55 0.27 -4.36 8.05
N ALA A 56 1.19 -3.56 8.60
CA ALA A 56 2.28 -4.05 9.42
C ALA A 56 2.49 -3.22 10.69
N MET A 57 2.99 -3.89 11.72
CA MET A 57 3.51 -3.27 12.94
C MET A 57 5.04 -3.31 12.93
N VAL A 58 5.68 -2.31 13.55
CA VAL A 58 7.13 -2.31 13.79
C VAL A 58 7.37 -2.57 15.27
N ASN A 59 8.13 -3.63 15.59
CA ASN A 59 8.50 -3.91 16.98
C ASN A 59 9.71 -3.06 17.45
N ASP A 60 10.08 -3.22 18.71
CA ASP A 60 11.25 -2.57 19.35
C ASP A 60 12.60 -2.94 18.71
N LYS A 61 12.66 -4.04 17.98
CA LYS A 61 13.83 -4.51 17.22
C LYS A 61 13.83 -4.08 15.75
N LEU A 62 12.88 -3.23 15.35
CA LEU A 62 12.68 -2.78 13.97
C LEU A 62 12.29 -3.91 12.98
N ASP A 63 11.62 -4.94 13.49
CA ASP A 63 10.97 -5.94 12.65
C ASP A 63 9.58 -5.50 12.22
N LEU A 64 9.31 -5.67 10.93
CA LEU A 64 8.00 -5.48 10.31
C LEU A 64 7.21 -6.79 10.40
N ILE A 65 6.10 -6.76 11.13
CA ILE A 65 5.19 -7.89 11.31
C ILE A 65 3.91 -7.56 10.56
N VAL A 66 3.69 -8.23 9.42
CA VAL A 66 2.47 -8.06 8.62
C VAL A 66 1.33 -8.85 9.27
N PHE A 67 0.19 -8.20 9.46
CA PHE A 67 -1.02 -8.85 10.00
C PHE A 67 -2.15 -8.91 8.97
N GLU A 68 -2.13 -8.09 7.93
CA GLU A 68 -3.12 -8.10 6.85
C GLU A 68 -2.50 -7.68 5.51
N ILE A 69 -3.08 -8.19 4.41
CA ILE A 69 -2.77 -7.75 3.05
C ILE A 69 -4.06 -7.29 2.39
N SER A 70 -4.08 -6.03 1.96
CA SER A 70 -5.14 -5.50 1.10
C SER A 70 -4.68 -5.57 -0.36
N ALA A 71 -5.28 -6.45 -1.17
CA ALA A 71 -4.98 -6.62 -2.60
C ALA A 71 -5.64 -5.55 -3.50
N ARG A 72 -5.75 -4.32 -3.00
CA ARG A 72 -6.34 -3.15 -3.68
C ARG A 72 -5.88 -1.87 -2.98
N ILE A 73 -6.31 -0.72 -3.52
CA ILE A 73 -6.15 0.58 -2.85
C ILE A 73 -6.81 0.59 -1.46
N VAL A 74 -6.18 1.30 -0.51
CA VAL A 74 -6.61 1.44 0.89
C VAL A 74 -6.90 2.89 1.26
N ALA A 75 -7.71 3.10 2.30
CA ALA A 75 -8.05 4.44 2.81
C ALA A 75 -6.82 5.23 3.29
N GLY A 76 -5.74 4.54 3.68
CA GLY A 76 -4.44 5.15 4.02
C GLY A 76 -3.80 5.96 2.89
N THR A 77 -4.28 5.83 1.65
CA THR A 77 -3.83 6.67 0.52
C THR A 77 -4.52 8.04 0.46
N ASN A 78 -5.65 8.22 1.15
CA ASN A 78 -6.46 9.44 1.10
C ASN A 78 -5.75 10.71 1.60
N PRO A 79 -4.91 10.68 2.65
CA PRO A 79 -4.15 11.86 3.06
C PRO A 79 -3.17 12.39 1.99
N TYR A 80 -2.87 11.60 0.95
CA TYR A 80 -1.85 11.89 -0.05
C TYR A 80 -2.44 12.26 -1.43
N ILE A 81 -3.59 12.96 -1.46
CA ILE A 81 -4.22 13.41 -2.73
C ILE A 81 -3.29 14.31 -3.56
N GLN A 82 -2.50 15.16 -2.90
CA GLN A 82 -1.52 16.05 -3.54
C GLN A 82 -0.12 15.41 -3.66
N GLY A 83 0.00 14.11 -3.38
CA GLY A 83 1.28 13.41 -3.32
C GLY A 83 1.71 13.04 -1.90
N SER A 84 2.71 12.16 -1.82
CA SER A 84 3.42 11.79 -0.60
C SER A 84 4.91 12.14 -0.72
N PRO A 85 5.66 12.17 0.39
CA PRO A 85 7.12 12.31 0.32
C PRO A 85 7.78 11.28 -0.61
N TYR A 86 7.22 10.07 -0.71
CA TYR A 86 7.74 9.02 -1.59
C TYR A 86 7.35 9.20 -3.05
N SER A 87 6.10 9.58 -3.35
CA SER A 87 5.69 9.82 -4.73
C SER A 87 6.39 11.04 -5.33
N TYR A 88 6.70 12.04 -4.49
CA TYR A 88 7.39 13.25 -4.91
C TYR A 88 8.77 12.97 -5.52
N ILE A 89 9.52 12.02 -4.95
CA ILE A 89 10.84 11.64 -5.45
C ILE A 89 10.79 11.19 -6.92
N MET A 90 9.70 10.54 -7.34
CA MET A 90 9.57 9.96 -8.68
C MET A 90 8.79 10.84 -9.65
N TYR A 91 7.80 11.59 -9.16
CA TYR A 91 6.80 12.26 -10.00
C TYR A 91 6.65 13.76 -9.71
N GLY A 92 7.38 14.29 -8.72
CA GLY A 92 7.15 15.63 -8.21
C GLY A 92 5.80 15.76 -7.49
N ASP A 93 5.28 16.98 -7.45
CA ASP A 93 4.02 17.26 -6.78
C ASP A 93 2.82 16.59 -7.47
N ASN A 94 1.75 16.42 -6.71
CA ASN A 94 0.41 16.13 -7.22
C ASN A 94 0.22 14.72 -7.80
N MET A 95 0.93 13.73 -7.24
CA MET A 95 0.81 12.30 -7.58
C MET A 95 0.20 11.45 -6.46
N SER A 96 -1.14 11.30 -6.46
CA SER A 96 -1.83 10.36 -5.56
C SER A 96 -1.81 8.93 -6.09
N MET A 97 -2.16 7.95 -5.25
CA MET A 97 -2.31 6.56 -5.71
C MET A 97 -3.43 6.43 -6.77
N GLY A 98 -4.53 7.16 -6.61
CA GLY A 98 -5.60 7.21 -7.63
C GLY A 98 -5.10 7.74 -8.98
N LYS A 99 -4.28 8.79 -8.97
CA LYS A 99 -3.63 9.32 -10.18
C LYS A 99 -2.62 8.33 -10.76
N ARG A 100 -1.87 7.62 -9.92
CA ARG A 100 -0.93 6.59 -10.38
C ARG A 100 -1.65 5.45 -11.10
N ILE A 101 -2.80 5.00 -10.59
CA ILE A 101 -3.63 3.99 -11.26
C ILE A 101 -4.14 4.52 -12.61
N ALA A 102 -4.67 5.76 -12.65
CA ALA A 102 -5.13 6.38 -13.89
C ALA A 102 -4.02 6.52 -14.94
N LEU A 103 -2.80 6.86 -14.50
CA LEU A 103 -1.62 6.92 -15.38
C LEU A 103 -1.26 5.54 -15.95
N GLU A 104 -1.38 4.46 -15.15
CA GLU A 104 -1.15 3.11 -15.64
C GLU A 104 -2.14 2.71 -16.73
N ILE A 105 -3.42 3.00 -16.52
CA ILE A 105 -4.48 2.74 -17.49
C ILE A 105 -4.21 3.53 -18.77
N LYS A 106 -3.87 4.83 -18.66
CA LYS A 106 -3.54 5.66 -19.82
C LYS A 106 -2.38 5.07 -20.64
N ASN A 107 -1.28 4.71 -19.98
CA ASN A 107 -0.11 4.13 -20.64
C ASN A 107 -0.43 2.77 -21.30
N ALA A 108 -1.27 1.95 -20.68
CA ALA A 108 -1.67 0.66 -21.24
C ALA A 108 -2.59 0.82 -22.45
N VAL A 109 -3.49 1.81 -22.45
CA VAL A 109 -4.29 2.15 -23.64
C VAL A 109 -3.39 2.63 -24.77
N GLU A 110 -2.45 3.55 -24.49
CA GLU A 110 -1.52 4.10 -25.48
C GLU A 110 -0.58 3.03 -26.07
N SER A 111 -0.21 2.03 -25.28
CA SER A 111 0.66 0.92 -25.71
C SER A 111 -0.09 -0.32 -26.22
N GLY A 112 -1.44 -0.30 -26.23
CA GLY A 112 -2.26 -1.44 -26.67
C GLY A 112 -2.17 -2.66 -25.74
N GLN A 113 -1.92 -2.45 -24.45
CA GLN A 113 -1.73 -3.48 -23.42
C GLN A 113 -2.77 -3.42 -22.28
N LEU A 114 -3.95 -2.85 -22.55
CA LEU A 114 -5.01 -2.73 -21.53
C LEU A 114 -5.46 -4.10 -20.98
N ASP A 115 -5.42 -5.13 -21.82
CA ASP A 115 -5.70 -6.53 -21.49
C ASP A 115 -4.82 -7.09 -20.36
N LYS A 116 -3.67 -6.49 -20.10
CA LYS A 116 -2.79 -6.88 -18.99
C LYS A 116 -3.23 -6.33 -17.63
N LEU A 117 -4.12 -5.34 -17.60
CA LEU A 117 -4.52 -4.63 -16.38
C LEU A 117 -5.94 -4.95 -15.93
N VAL A 118 -6.81 -5.32 -16.86
CA VAL A 118 -8.23 -5.59 -16.60
C VAL A 118 -8.50 -7.08 -16.72
N THR A 119 -9.40 -7.58 -15.88
CA THR A 119 -9.80 -8.98 -15.79
C THR A 119 -11.30 -9.11 -15.65
#